data_AF-A0A6G2V000-F1
#
_entry.id   AF-A0A6G2V000-F1
#
_cell.length_a   1.000
_cell.length_b   1.000
_cell.length_c   1.000
_cell.angle_alpha   90.00
_cell.angle_beta   90.00
_cell.angle_gamma   90.00
#
_symmetry.space_group_name_H-M   'P 1'
#
loop_
_entity.id
_entity.type
_entity.pdbx_description
1 polymer ?
#
loop_
_entity_poly.entity_id
_entity_poly.type
_entity_poly.pdbx_seq_one_letter_code
_entity_poly.pdbx_strand_id
1 'polypeptide(L)'
;MSTAILTGAPLPGSSLEDDLRSLGFDVRAAADVTEAATLLAAVPAAHRVALVDPRFVGHRHALRLALTDPRYAAAAVPGALTAQAEARPALVGALRATTD
;
A
#
# COMPACT_ATOMS: atom_id res chain seq x y z
N MET A 1 -7.52 -9.47 6.92
CA MET A 1 -6.72 -9.62 5.68
C MET A 1 -6.11 -8.27 5.34
N SER A 2 -4.85 -8.22 4.92
CA SER A 2 -4.18 -6.96 4.56
C SER A 2 -4.56 -6.52 3.14
N THR A 3 -4.58 -5.22 2.88
CA THR A 3 -4.90 -4.68 1.53
C THR A 3 -3.74 -3.84 1.00
N ALA A 4 -3.33 -4.06 -0.24
CA ALA A 4 -2.40 -3.23 -0.98
C ALA A 4 -3.17 -2.45 -2.05
N ILE A 5 -2.97 -1.14 -2.11
CA ILE A 5 -3.56 -0.25 -3.11
C ILE A 5 -2.44 0.25 -4.02
N LEU A 6 -2.51 -0.10 -5.30
CA LEU A 6 -1.64 0.44 -6.33
C LEU A 6 -2.07 1.87 -6.66
N THR A 7 -1.18 2.85 -6.50
CA THR A 7 -1.48 4.27 -6.73
C THR A 7 -1.15 4.68 -8.17
N GLY A 8 -1.89 4.10 -9.13
CA GLY A 8 -1.77 4.37 -10.55
C GLY A 8 -2.14 3.15 -11.40
N ALA A 9 -2.10 3.34 -12.72
CA ALA A 9 -2.37 2.26 -13.67
C ALA A 9 -1.33 1.12 -13.54
N PRO A 10 -1.76 -0.15 -13.57
CA PRO A 10 -0.85 -1.29 -13.62
C PRO A 10 0.10 -1.17 -14.81
N LEU A 11 1.39 -1.47 -14.58
CA LEU A 11 2.37 -1.53 -15.66
C LEU A 11 2.31 -2.89 -16.37
N PRO A 12 2.12 -2.94 -17.69
CA PRO A 12 2.15 -4.20 -18.44
C PRO A 12 3.45 -4.98 -18.20
N GLY A 13 3.34 -6.27 -17.90
CA GLY A 13 4.48 -7.16 -17.65
C GLY A 13 5.12 -7.02 -16.27
N SER A 14 4.59 -6.17 -15.39
CA SER A 14 5.05 -6.08 -13.99
C SER A 14 4.60 -7.29 -13.17
N SER A 15 5.49 -7.85 -12.34
CA SER A 15 5.18 -8.92 -11.38
C SER A 15 4.57 -8.41 -10.07
N LEU A 16 4.46 -7.09 -9.91
CA LEU A 16 4.19 -6.45 -8.63
C LEU A 16 2.89 -6.93 -7.97
N GLU A 17 1.81 -7.07 -8.73
CA GLU A 17 0.53 -7.54 -8.18
C GLU A 17 0.63 -8.97 -7.65
N ASP A 18 1.29 -9.86 -8.40
CA ASP A 18 1.45 -11.25 -8.02
C ASP A 18 2.39 -11.40 -6.82
N ASP A 19 3.44 -10.57 -6.76
CA ASP A 19 4.32 -10.47 -5.60
C ASP A 19 3.56 -10.03 -4.35
N LEU A 20 2.69 -9.03 -4.45
CA LEU A 20 1.84 -8.56 -3.33
C LEU A 20 0.81 -9.61 -2.89
N ARG A 21 0.14 -10.27 -3.84
CA ARG A 21 -0.79 -11.38 -3.53
C ARG A 21 -0.07 -12.54 -2.84
N SER A 22 1.13 -12.87 -3.31
CA SER A 22 2.00 -13.90 -2.68
C SER A 22 2.44 -13.54 -1.26
N LEU A 23 2.41 -12.26 -0.88
CA LEU A 23 2.65 -11.77 0.48
C LEU A 23 1.37 -11.72 1.33
N GLY A 24 0.22 -12.10 0.78
CA GLY A 24 -1.06 -12.17 1.49
C GLY A 24 -1.89 -10.88 1.48
N PHE A 25 -1.62 -9.97 0.53
CA PHE A 25 -2.44 -8.79 0.32
C PHE A 25 -3.59 -9.06 -0.67
N ASP A 26 -4.78 -8.55 -0.34
CA ASP A 26 -5.79 -8.23 -1.36
C ASP A 26 -5.29 -6.99 -2.13
N VAL A 27 -5.27 -7.05 -3.46
CA VAL A 27 -4.70 -5.99 -4.30
C VAL A 27 -5.82 -5.22 -5.00
N ARG A 28 -5.84 -3.91 -4.77
CA ARG A 28 -6.73 -2.94 -5.42
C ARG A 28 -5.87 -1.97 -6.23
N ALA A 29 -6.42 -1.37 -7.29
CA ALA A 29 -5.78 -0.27 -8.00
C ALA A 29 -6.63 0.99 -7.86
N ALA A 30 -5.96 2.13 -7.71
CA ALA A 30 -6.54 3.46 -7.72
C ALA A 30 -5.97 4.23 -8.92
N ALA A 31 -6.83 4.86 -9.71
CA ALA A 31 -6.43 5.71 -10.82
C ALA A 31 -5.79 7.03 -10.33
N ASP A 32 -6.22 7.52 -9.17
CA ASP A 32 -5.76 8.77 -8.57
C ASP A 32 -5.78 8.76 -7.04
N VAL A 33 -5.39 9.88 -6.44
CA VAL A 33 -5.31 10.08 -4.98
C VAL A 33 -6.70 10.02 -4.32
N THR A 34 -7.74 10.49 -5.00
CA THR A 34 -9.12 10.50 -4.49
C THR A 34 -9.67 9.08 -4.41
N GLU A 35 -9.44 8.29 -5.45
CA GLU A 35 -9.80 6.87 -5.45
C GLU A 35 -8.97 6.08 -4.42
N ALA A 36 -7.67 6.39 -4.28
CA ALA A 36 -6.82 5.76 -3.26
C ALA A 36 -7.34 6.04 -1.85
N ALA A 37 -7.76 7.28 -1.56
CA ALA A 37 -8.37 7.65 -0.29
C ALA A 37 -9.69 6.92 -0.05
N THR A 38 -10.52 6.78 -1.09
CA THR A 38 -11.81 6.06 -1.04
C THR A 38 -11.60 4.58 -0.73
N LEU A 39 -10.70 3.92 -1.46
CA LEU A 39 -10.35 2.52 -1.24
C LEU A 39 -9.76 2.32 0.16
N LEU A 40 -8.88 3.22 0.60
CA LEU A 40 -8.29 3.17 1.94
C LEU A 40 -9.35 3.30 3.05
N ALA A 41 -10.37 4.14 2.85
CA ALA A 41 -11.48 4.29 3.79
C ALA A 41 -12.39 3.05 3.84
N ALA A 42 -12.52 2.32 2.72
CA ALA A 42 -13.31 1.10 2.64
C ALA A 42 -12.66 -0.11 3.33
N VAL A 43 -11.35 -0.08 3.59
CA VAL A 43 -10.65 -1.17 4.28
C VAL A 43 -11.02 -1.17 5.77
N PRO A 44 -11.48 -2.30 6.36
CA PRO A 44 -11.81 -2.40 7.79
C PRO A 44 -10.69 -1.88 8.69
N ALA A 45 -11.01 -1.05 9.70
CA ALA A 45 -10.03 -0.30 10.51
C ALA A 45 -8.89 -1.16 11.09
N ALA A 46 -9.21 -2.40 11.51
CA ALA A 46 -8.27 -3.34 12.11
C ALA A 46 -7.27 -3.97 11.12
N HIS A 47 -7.44 -3.76 9.81
CA HIS A 47 -6.58 -4.35 8.79
C HIS A 47 -5.40 -3.45 8.45
N ARG A 48 -4.24 -4.09 8.21
CA ARG A 48 -3.06 -3.46 7.62
C ARG A 48 -3.37 -3.00 6.19
N VAL A 49 -2.80 -1.86 5.83
CA VAL A 49 -2.86 -1.30 4.48
C VAL A 49 -1.46 -1.04 3.94
N ALA A 50 -1.30 -1.09 2.63
CA ALA A 50 -0.12 -0.64 1.91
C ALA A 50 -0.54 0.22 0.71
N LEU A 51 0.19 1.30 0.45
CA LEU A 51 0.12 2.05 -0.81
C LEU A 51 1.42 1.79 -1.57
N VAL A 52 1.33 1.42 -2.84
CA VAL A 52 2.49 1.04 -3.65
C VAL A 52 2.39 1.69 -5.02
N ASP A 53 3.46 2.34 -5.45
CA ASP A 53 3.57 2.86 -6.81
C ASP A 53 3.68 1.67 -7.78
N PRO A 54 2.84 1.59 -8.83
CA PRO A 54 2.97 0.55 -9.87
C PRO A 54 4.35 0.47 -10.51
N ARG A 55 5.14 1.57 -10.47
CA ARG A 55 6.52 1.68 -10.98
C ARG A 55 7.57 1.13 -10.02
N PHE A 56 7.18 0.55 -8.89
CA PHE A 56 8.12 -0.07 -7.97
C PHE A 56 8.91 -1.20 -8.69
N VAL A 57 10.23 -1.02 -8.78
CA VAL A 57 11.15 -1.96 -9.47
C VAL A 57 11.94 -2.88 -8.53
N GLY A 58 11.65 -2.84 -7.22
CA GLY A 58 12.33 -3.69 -6.25
C GLY A 58 11.85 -5.14 -6.29
N HIS A 59 12.68 -6.07 -5.79
CA HIS A 59 12.29 -7.48 -5.68
C HIS A 59 11.24 -7.72 -4.59
N ARG A 60 10.46 -8.81 -4.71
CA ARG A 60 9.52 -9.28 -3.68
C ARG A 60 10.11 -9.34 -2.26
N HIS A 61 11.39 -9.69 -2.13
CA HIS A 61 12.06 -9.71 -0.83
C HIS A 61 12.09 -8.32 -0.16
N ALA A 62 12.30 -7.25 -0.95
CA ALA A 62 12.24 -5.88 -0.46
C ALA A 62 10.82 -5.51 -0.01
N LEU A 63 9.78 -5.89 -0.78
CA LEU A 63 8.38 -5.69 -0.38
C LEU A 63 8.05 -6.42 0.92
N ARG A 64 8.54 -7.65 1.10
CA ARG A 64 8.36 -8.40 2.36
C ARG A 64 8.96 -7.62 3.53
N LEU A 65 10.20 -7.16 3.41
CA LEU A 65 10.87 -6.40 4.46
C LEU A 65 10.15 -5.08 4.75
N ALA A 66 9.72 -4.36 3.72
CA ALA A 66 9.08 -3.05 3.87
C ALA A 66 7.63 -3.12 4.36
N LEU A 67 6.85 -4.10 3.89
CA LEU A 67 5.39 -4.10 4.06
C LEU A 67 4.89 -5.06 5.14
N THR A 68 5.71 -6.03 5.55
CA THR A 68 5.25 -7.12 6.43
C THR A 68 6.01 -7.25 7.74
N ASP A 69 7.01 -6.38 8.01
CA ASP A 69 7.69 -6.38 9.29
C ASP A 69 6.72 -6.01 10.43
N PRO A 70 6.48 -6.90 11.41
CA PRO A 70 5.51 -6.65 12.46
C PRO A 70 6.01 -5.67 13.52
N ARG A 71 7.33 -5.40 13.58
CA ARG A 71 7.95 -4.57 14.62
C ARG A 71 7.62 -3.09 14.48
N TYR A 72 7.22 -2.66 13.28
CA TYR A 72 6.93 -1.26 12.97
C TYR A 72 5.46 -1.10 12.61
N ALA A 73 4.79 -0.17 13.31
CA ALA A 73 3.39 0.17 13.05
C ALA A 73 3.22 0.86 11.68
N ALA A 74 4.22 1.60 11.22
CA ALA A 74 4.30 2.11 9.85
C ALA A 74 5.73 2.04 9.33
N ALA A 75 5.87 1.85 8.02
CA ALA A 75 7.16 1.86 7.34
C ALA A 75 7.01 2.42 5.93
N ALA A 76 8.08 3.03 5.43
CA ALA A 76 8.14 3.59 4.09
C ALA A 76 9.50 3.29 3.46
N VAL A 77 9.46 2.95 2.17
CA VAL A 77 10.61 2.86 1.27
C VAL A 77 10.23 3.62 -0.02
N PRO A 78 11.19 3.98 -0.88
CA PRO A 78 10.85 4.59 -2.17
C PRO A 78 9.82 3.76 -2.95
N GLY A 79 8.68 4.37 -3.27
CA GLY A 79 7.59 3.74 -4.03
C GLY A 79 6.68 2.80 -3.24
N ALA A 80 6.86 2.61 -1.93
CA ALA A 80 6.00 1.73 -1.14
C ALA A 80 5.92 2.16 0.33
N LEU A 81 4.72 2.12 0.90
CA LEU A 81 4.47 2.46 2.30
C LEU A 81 3.41 1.54 2.90
N THR A 82 3.50 1.26 4.20
CA THR A 82 2.52 0.45 4.93
C THR A 82 2.16 1.07 6.27
N ALA A 83 0.94 0.79 6.73
CA ALA A 83 0.47 1.10 8.08
C ALA A 83 -0.33 -0.07 8.64
N GLN A 84 0.00 -0.47 9.87
CA GLN A 84 -0.83 -1.27 10.76
C GLN A 84 -2.01 -0.44 11.27
N ALA A 85 -2.99 -1.09 11.88
CA ALA A 85 -4.25 -0.47 12.29
C ALA A 85 -4.03 0.80 13.13
N GLU A 86 -3.11 0.77 14.09
CA GLU A 86 -2.80 1.88 14.98
C GLU A 86 -2.14 3.08 14.27
N ALA A 87 -1.47 2.87 13.14
CA ALA A 87 -0.79 3.93 12.38
C ALA A 87 -1.60 4.43 11.17
N ARG A 88 -2.74 3.80 10.84
CA ARG A 88 -3.60 4.22 9.72
C ARG A 88 -4.07 5.67 9.79
N PRO A 89 -4.43 6.24 10.97
CA PRO A 89 -4.83 7.65 11.03
C PRO A 89 -3.72 8.60 10.55
N ALA A 90 -2.45 8.29 10.87
CA ALA A 90 -1.31 9.08 10.39
C ALA A 90 -1.14 8.98 8.88
N LEU A 91 -1.31 7.78 8.30
CA LEU A 91 -1.31 7.59 6.86
C LEU A 91 -2.42 8.38 6.15
N VAL A 92 -3.65 8.33 6.67
CA VAL A 92 -4.77 9.09 6.11
C VAL A 92 -4.50 10.60 6.19
N GLY A 93 -3.90 11.07 7.29
CA GLY A 93 -3.48 12.46 7.43
C GLY A 93 -2.46 12.88 6.36
N ALA A 94 -1.43 12.06 6.14
CA ALA A 94 -0.42 12.32 5.12
C ALA A 94 -1.00 12.36 3.69
N LEU A 95 -1.93 11.44 3.38
CA LEU A 95 -2.60 11.40 2.08
C LEU A 95 -3.40 12.68 1.82
N ARG A 96 -4.14 13.15 2.83
CA ARG A 96 -4.90 14.41 2.76
C ARG A 96 -4.01 15.62 2.52
N ALA A 97 -2.88 15.71 3.23
CA ALA A 97 -1.92 16.79 3.08
C ALA A 97 -1.23 16.82 1.70
N THR A 98 -1.33 15.75 0.90
CA THR A 98 -0.79 15.72 -0.48
C THR A 98 -1.80 16.23 -1.51
N THR A 99 -3.06 16.41 -1.12
CA THR A 99 -4.15 16.87 -2.00
C THR A 99 -4.42 18.38 -1.85
N ASP A 100 -3.87 19.02 -0.82
CA ASP A 100 -3.81 20.48 -0.65
C ASP A 100 -2.62 21.09 -1.41
#